data_AF-A0A1R1XZN4-F1
#
_entry.id   AF-A0A1R1XZN4-F1
#
_cell.length_a   1.000
_cell.length_b   1.000
_cell.length_c   1.000
_cell.angle_alpha   90.00
_cell.angle_beta   90.00
_cell.angle_gamma   90.00
#
_symmetry.space_group_name_H-M   'P 1'
#
loop_
_entity.id
_entity.type
_entity.pdbx_description
1 polymer ?
#
loop_
_entity_poly.entity_id
_entity_poly.type
_entity_poly.pdbx_seq_one_letter_code
_entity_poly.pdbx_strand_id
1 'polypeptide(L)' 'MKPHTPSNSTMFPAQFDQYVKNYICFSCGKKGHLKTMCPSNNSQFRNFNIVEASDIISDIQGNEQA' A
#
# COMPACT_ATOMS: atom_id res chain seq x y z
N MET A 1 -20.38 0.92 -8.27
CA MET A 1 -19.67 2.23 -8.26
C MET A 1 -18.17 1.93 -8.19
N LYS A 2 -17.42 2.12 -9.29
CA LYS A 2 -15.97 1.85 -9.30
C LYS A 2 -15.25 3.00 -8.58
N PRO A 3 -14.23 2.72 -7.75
CA PRO A 3 -13.42 3.79 -7.17
C PRO A 3 -12.81 4.64 -8.29
N HIS A 4 -12.85 5.97 -8.15
CA HIS A 4 -12.09 6.85 -9.02
C HIS A 4 -10.60 6.64 -8.74
N THR A 5 -9.95 5.86 -9.58
CA THR A 5 -8.50 5.68 -9.62
C THR A 5 -7.90 6.64 -10.65
N PRO A 6 -6.58 6.89 -10.62
CA PRO A 6 -5.92 7.69 -11.66
C PRO A 6 -6.26 7.19 -13.08
N SER A 7 -6.43 5.87 -13.24
CA SER A 7 -6.75 5.21 -14.52
C SER A 7 -8.22 5.31 -14.95
N ASN A 8 -9.12 5.78 -14.06
CA ASN A 8 -10.56 5.84 -14.31
C ASN A 8 -11.15 7.21 -13.90
N SER A 9 -10.33 8.26 -13.99
CA SER A 9 -10.73 9.64 -13.74
C SER A 9 -11.02 10.35 -15.06
N THR A 10 -11.99 11.26 -15.06
CA THR A 10 -12.29 12.16 -16.21
C THR A 10 -11.22 13.25 -16.38
N MET A 11 -10.31 13.40 -15.41
CA MET A 11 -9.20 14.37 -15.45
C MET A 11 -7.96 13.78 -16.11
N PHE A 12 -7.11 14.62 -16.70
CA PHE A 12 -5.80 14.19 -17.18
C PHE A 12 -4.96 13.61 -16.02
N PRO A 13 -4.10 12.61 -16.26
CA PRO A 13 -3.29 11.98 -15.21
C PRO A 13 -2.47 12.98 -14.38
N ALA A 14 -1.91 14.01 -15.03
CA ALA A 14 -1.15 15.06 -14.36
C ALA A 14 -2.01 15.98 -13.47
N GLN A 15 -3.28 16.22 -13.84
CA GLN A 15 -4.22 16.95 -13.00
C GLN A 15 -4.72 16.10 -11.84
N PHE A 16 -4.84 14.79 -12.05
CA PHE A 16 -5.24 13.86 -11.00
C PHE A 16 -4.22 13.84 -9.85
N ASP A 17 -2.93 13.75 -10.14
CA ASP A 17 -1.88 13.77 -9.10
C ASP A 17 -1.93 15.05 -8.27
N GLN A 18 -2.02 16.21 -8.94
CA GLN A 18 -2.13 17.51 -8.29
C GLN A 18 -3.39 17.63 -7.43
N TYR A 19 -4.53 17.13 -7.92
CA TYR A 19 -5.78 17.10 -7.17
C TYR A 19 -5.66 16.24 -5.92
N VAL A 20 -5.14 15.01 -6.05
CA VAL A 20 -4.98 14.07 -4.94
C VAL A 20 -4.01 14.60 -3.89
N LYS A 21 -2.90 15.21 -4.34
CA LYS A 21 -1.87 15.80 -3.47
C LYS A 21 -2.44 16.88 -2.54
N ASN A 22 -3.39 17.68 -3.02
CA ASN A 22 -4.00 18.77 -2.26
C ASN A 22 -5.29 18.35 -1.53
N TYR A 23 -5.87 17.20 -1.88
CA TYR A 23 -7.09 16.71 -1.26
C TYR A 23 -6.84 16.22 0.17
N ILE A 24 -7.73 16.61 1.09
CA ILE A 24 -7.74 16.17 2.49
C ILE A 24 -8.77 15.06 2.66
N CYS A 25 -8.33 13.91 3.15
CA CYS A 25 -9.19 12.78 3.42
C CYS A 25 -10.14 13.07 4.56
N PHE A 26 -11.45 13.08 4.28
CA PHE A 26 -12.50 13.24 5.30
C PHE A 26 -12.61 12.09 6.30
N SER A 27 -11.91 10.97 6.06
CA SER A 27 -11.92 9.81 6.96
C SER A 27 -10.85 9.89 8.04
N CYS A 28 -9.66 10.42 7.72
CA CYS A 28 -8.50 10.42 8.62
C CYS A 28 -7.90 11.82 8.85
N GLY A 29 -8.38 12.84 8.14
CA GLY A 29 -7.90 14.22 8.22
C GLY A 29 -6.54 14.48 7.57
N LYS A 30 -5.93 13.50 6.89
CA LYS A 30 -4.62 13.65 6.23
C LYS A 30 -4.77 14.01 4.75
N LYS A 31 -3.83 14.81 4.23
CA LYS A 31 -3.78 15.16 2.80
C LYS A 31 -3.06 14.11 1.96
N GLY A 32 -3.29 14.12 0.65
CA GLY A 32 -2.55 13.31 -0.33
C GLY A 32 -3.24 12.03 -0.79
N HIS A 33 -4.49 11.79 -0.39
CA HIS A 33 -5.27 10.62 -0.84
C HIS A 33 -6.77 10.85 -0.70
N LEU A 34 -7.56 10.22 -1.56
CA LEU A 34 -9.03 10.24 -1.49
C LEU A 34 -9.56 9.31 -0.41
N LYS A 35 -10.81 9.51 0.05
CA LYS A 35 -11.47 8.64 1.04
C LYS A 35 -11.42 7.16 0.67
N THR A 36 -11.61 6.83 -0.61
CA THR A 36 -11.55 5.46 -1.15
C THR A 36 -10.17 4.85 -1.10
N MET A 37 -9.13 5.68 -1.03
CA MET A 37 -7.72 5.30 -1.01
C MET A 37 -7.11 5.55 0.38
N CYS A 38 -7.95 5.78 1.40
CA CYS A 38 -7.51 6.03 2.75
C CYS A 38 -6.83 4.77 3.32
N PRO A 39 -5.53 4.85 3.69
CA PRO A 39 -4.80 3.70 4.22
C PRO A 39 -5.39 3.22 5.54
N SER A 40 -5.96 4.14 6.33
CA SER A 40 -6.63 3.81 7.60
C SER A 40 -7.98 3.11 7.42
N ASN A 41 -8.61 3.24 6.25
CA ASN A 41 -9.84 2.52 5.91
C ASN A 41 -9.54 1.14 5.28
N ASN A 42 -8.27 0.88 4.93
CA ASN A 42 -7.83 -0.42 4.46
C ASN A 42 -7.38 -1.30 5.63
N SER A 43 -8.25 -1.46 6.65
CA SER A 43 -8.11 -2.55 7.64
C SER A 43 -8.58 -3.90 7.04
N GLN A 44 -8.37 -4.09 5.74
CA GLN A 44 -8.72 -5.33 5.05
C GLN A 44 -7.83 -5.60 3.83
N PHE A 45 -6.53 -5.34 3.96
CA PHE A 45 -5.59 -6.42 3.71
C PHE A 45 -5.01 -6.79 5.06
N ARG A 46 -5.80 -7.51 5.89
CA ARG A 46 -5.18 -8.39 6.88
C ARG A 46 -4.36 -9.36 6.05
N ASN A 47 -3.08 -9.05 5.94
CA ASN A 47 -2.03 -9.93 5.51
C ASN A 47 -2.20 -11.26 6.25
N PHE A 48 -2.80 -12.25 5.58
CA PHE A 48 -2.62 -13.64 5.98
C PHE A 48 -1.22 -14.04 5.49
N ASN A 49 -0.22 -13.70 6.30
CA ASN A 49 1.14 -14.25 6.29
C ASN A 49 1.92 -14.19 4.95
N ILE A 50 2.61 -13.07 4.67
CA ILE A 50 3.89 -13.14 3.95
C ILE A 50 4.97 -13.19 5.01
N VAL A 51 5.51 -14.39 5.23
CA VAL A 51 6.82 -14.56 5.86
C VAL A 51 7.85 -14.06 4.85
N GLU A 52 8.48 -12.94 5.14
CA GLU A 52 9.61 -12.41 4.37
C GLU A 52 10.74 -13.44 4.39
N ALA A 53 10.83 -14.24 3.32
CA ALA A 53 11.82 -15.31 3.16
C ALA A 53 13.20 -14.76 2.78
N SER A 54 13.76 -13.85 3.58
CA SER A 54 15.11 -13.34 3.34
C SER A 54 16.00 -13.13 4.56
N ASP A 55 15.49 -13.28 5.79
CA ASP A 55 16.29 -13.06 7.01
C ASP A 55 16.85 -14.34 7.67
N ILE A 56 16.79 -15.52 7.03
CA ILE A 56 17.40 -16.76 7.55
C ILE A 56 18.58 -17.18 6.66
N ILE A 57 19.64 -16.38 6.65
CA ILE A 57 20.97 -16.83 6.20
C ILE A 57 21.96 -16.39 7.27
N SER A 58 22.20 -17.26 8.26
CA SER A 58 23.44 -17.44 9.03
C SER A 58 23.17 -18.51 10.10
N ASP A 59 24.14 -19.41 10.31
CA ASP A 59 24.19 -20.42 11.38
C ASP A 59 23.43 -21.74 11.21
N ILE A 60 23.95 -22.62 10.33
CA ILE A 60 24.19 -24.03 10.72
C ILE A 60 25.54 -24.49 10.12
N GLN A 61 26.62 -24.25 10.87
CA GLN A 61 27.88 -24.98 10.71
C GLN A 61 27.83 -26.26 11.55
N GLY A 62 28.30 -27.38 11.00
CA GLY A 62 28.63 -28.62 11.75
C GLY A 62 27.94 -29.86 11.19
N ASN A 63 28.56 -30.56 10.24
CA ASN A 63 29.42 -31.74 10.43
C ASN A 63 28.64 -33.07 10.39
N GLU A 64 29.01 -33.94 9.46
CA GLU A 64 29.09 -35.39 9.67
C GLU A 64 30.14 -35.94 8.70
N GLN A 65 31.11 -36.63 9.29
CA GLN A 65 32.35 -37.12 8.69
C GLN A 65 32.10 -38.52 8.10
N ALA A 66 32.66 -38.79 6.91
CA ALA A 66 32.89 -40.13 6.38
C ALA A 66 34.39 -40.40 6.33
#